data_AF-A0A7S2XYY9-F1
#
_entry.id   AF-A0A7S2XYY9-F1
#
_cell.length_a   1.000
_cell.length_b   1.000
_cell.length_c   1.000
_cell.angle_alpha   90.00
_cell.angle_beta   90.00
_cell.angle_gamma   90.00
#
_symmetry.space_group_name_H-M   'P 1'
#
loop_
_entity.id
_entity.type
_entity.pdbx_description
1 polymer ?
#
loop_
_entity_poly.entity_id
_entity_poly.type
_entity_poly.pdbx_seq_one_letter_code
_entity_poly.pdbx_strand_id
1 'polypeptide(L)'
;KKIKEEITLEAASKSRMKIWSFASLSLAFQIQAFTPALVSKTFCLTQTSLFASSMPTSTEDPEYPGTAVERMLAIRERAKGLTTEQLNGEWEQVRKNILWAGGLKDLPNALPGQGYTGHSFNDYNHCDLTAMKIEVSVNENDGRVAGIALGNQLGNGIKIASLEELGPGGSWSTCTNGCNKNPPQDVAHVQFRSRIAFKLVWAPPSFETFVLVDDDGNLLNQGTPTGVLPHISQRQQNYRIVAGSKYAIEAENVGQQCV
;
A
#
# COMPACT_ATOMS: atom_id res chain seq x y z
N LYS A 1 29.54 -27.69 48.47
CA LYS A 1 30.89 -27.48 49.03
C LYS A 1 31.42 -26.20 48.38
N LYS A 2 31.38 -25.07 49.12
CA LYS A 2 32.04 -23.76 48.93
C LYS A 2 32.22 -23.29 47.47
N ILE A 3 31.61 -22.20 47.01
CA ILE A 3 31.74 -20.85 47.56
C ILE A 3 30.40 -20.09 47.41
N LYS A 4 29.91 -19.62 48.56
CA LYS A 4 28.91 -18.57 48.80
C LYS A 4 29.68 -17.37 49.37
N GLU A 5 29.00 -16.21 49.44
CA GLU A 5 29.37 -14.99 50.19
C GLU A 5 30.45 -14.15 49.49
N GLU A 6 30.38 -12.82 49.31
CA GLU A 6 29.72 -11.68 49.97
C GLU A 6 29.78 -10.52 48.92
N ILE A 7 28.83 -9.60 48.77
CA ILE A 7 28.69 -8.37 49.58
C ILE A 7 27.29 -7.78 49.32
N THR A 8 26.69 -7.35 50.42
CA THR A 8 25.37 -6.76 50.64
C THR A 8 25.43 -5.23 50.74
N LEU A 9 24.30 -4.57 50.43
CA LEU A 9 23.71 -3.38 51.10
C LEU A 9 24.38 -1.99 50.98
N GLU A 10 23.67 -1.04 50.36
CA GLU A 10 23.18 0.25 50.96
C GLU A 10 22.33 0.99 49.90
N ALA A 11 21.00 1.09 50.05
CA ALA A 11 20.24 2.05 50.85
C ALA A 11 20.04 3.44 50.19
N ALA A 12 18.78 3.70 49.85
CA ALA A 12 18.03 4.94 49.98
C ALA A 12 18.57 6.25 49.36
N SER A 13 17.80 6.78 48.40
CA SER A 13 17.53 8.22 48.35
C SER A 13 16.11 8.49 47.84
N LYS A 14 15.29 9.03 48.76
CA LYS A 14 14.01 9.66 48.50
C LYS A 14 14.26 11.00 47.82
N SER A 15 13.45 11.37 46.83
CA SER A 15 12.92 12.74 46.82
C SER A 15 11.58 12.87 46.12
N ARG A 16 10.64 13.43 46.87
CA ARG A 16 9.34 13.95 46.48
C ARG A 16 9.53 15.20 45.61
N MET A 17 8.65 15.42 44.63
CA MET A 17 8.12 16.74 44.27
C MET A 17 6.81 16.52 43.50
N LYS A 18 5.67 16.69 44.15
CA LYS A 18 4.87 17.93 44.28
C LYS A 18 3.96 18.17 43.06
N ILE A 19 2.73 17.71 43.26
CA ILE A 19 1.47 18.17 42.68
C ILE A 19 1.43 19.70 42.64
N TRP A 20 1.08 20.27 41.49
CA TRP A 20 0.46 21.58 41.39
C TRP A 20 -0.78 21.48 40.49
N SER A 21 -1.93 21.53 41.15
CA SER A 21 -3.20 21.94 40.58
C SER A 21 -3.20 23.46 40.48
N PHE A 22 -3.61 24.01 39.34
CA PHE A 22 -4.15 25.36 39.29
C PHE A 22 -5.46 25.39 38.51
N ALA A 23 -6.40 26.05 39.16
CA ALA A 23 -7.78 26.24 38.77
C ALA A 23 -7.92 27.26 37.62
N SER A 24 -8.96 27.01 36.82
CA SER A 24 -9.97 27.96 36.33
C SER A 24 -9.67 29.46 36.47
N LEU A 25 -9.68 30.16 35.33
CA LEU A 25 -10.29 31.48 35.25
C LEU A 25 -10.93 31.66 33.87
N SER A 26 -12.27 31.60 33.91
CA SER A 26 -13.18 32.12 32.89
C SER A 26 -13.09 33.65 32.90
N LEU A 27 -12.91 34.26 31.73
CA LEU A 27 -13.18 35.68 31.54
C LEU A 27 -14.09 35.87 30.34
N ALA A 28 -15.38 36.01 30.64
CA ALA A 28 -16.35 36.62 29.75
C ALA A 28 -15.99 38.10 29.59
N PHE A 29 -15.97 38.59 28.35
CA PHE A 29 -15.96 40.02 28.10
C PHE A 29 -17.09 40.42 27.16
N GLN A 30 -17.70 41.55 27.54
CA GLN A 30 -18.98 42.08 27.12
C GLN A 30 -19.07 42.45 25.64
N ILE A 31 -20.29 42.27 25.15
CA ILE A 31 -20.89 42.87 23.96
C ILE A 31 -20.85 44.40 24.08
N GLN A 32 -20.35 45.07 23.05
CA GLN A 32 -20.76 46.43 22.72
C GLN A 32 -21.17 46.49 21.25
N ALA A 33 -22.43 46.85 21.05
CA ALA A 33 -23.03 47.14 19.77
C ALA A 33 -22.58 48.53 19.29
N PHE A 34 -22.12 48.62 18.04
CA PHE A 34 -22.06 49.86 17.30
C PHE A 34 -22.35 49.58 15.81
N THR A 35 -23.41 50.20 15.31
CA THR A 35 -23.72 50.42 13.89
C THR A 35 -24.23 51.85 13.76
N PRO A 36 -24.30 52.48 12.56
CA PRO A 36 -23.58 52.20 11.32
C PRO A 36 -22.90 53.46 10.75
N ALA A 37 -21.94 53.31 9.83
CA ALA A 37 -21.57 54.39 8.93
C ALA A 37 -21.34 53.84 7.51
N LEU A 38 -22.18 54.34 6.61
CA LEU A 38 -22.19 54.15 5.18
C LEU A 38 -20.83 54.58 4.59
N VAL A 39 -20.10 53.67 3.93
CA VAL A 39 -19.09 54.05 2.93
C VAL A 39 -19.20 53.09 1.75
N SER A 40 -19.77 53.63 0.68
CA SER A 40 -19.73 53.06 -0.67
C SER A 40 -18.30 53.10 -1.20
N LYS A 41 -17.71 51.94 -1.48
CA LYS A 41 -16.52 51.79 -2.34
C LYS A 41 -16.58 50.47 -3.11
N THR A 42 -16.95 50.61 -4.39
CA THR A 42 -16.43 49.91 -5.56
C THR A 42 -15.99 48.45 -5.39
N PHE A 43 -16.87 47.52 -5.79
CA PHE A 43 -16.53 46.12 -6.01
C PHE A 43 -15.55 46.02 -7.19
N CYS A 44 -14.27 45.77 -6.89
CA CYS A 44 -13.32 45.28 -7.88
C CYS A 44 -13.53 43.77 -7.99
N LEU A 45 -14.07 43.32 -9.13
CA LEU A 45 -14.14 41.91 -9.49
C LEU A 45 -12.71 41.36 -9.59
N THR A 46 -12.21 40.83 -8.49
CA THR A 46 -11.04 39.96 -8.52
C THR A 46 -11.52 38.62 -9.07
N GLN A 47 -11.22 38.38 -10.34
CA GLN A 47 -11.29 37.04 -10.91
C GLN A 47 -10.34 36.16 -10.09
N THR A 48 -10.90 35.36 -9.19
CA THR A 48 -10.25 34.16 -8.68
C THR A 48 -10.02 33.25 -9.88
N SER A 49 -8.84 33.38 -10.47
CA SER A 49 -8.30 32.42 -11.41
C SER A 49 -8.19 31.10 -10.66
N LEU A 50 -9.19 30.24 -10.86
CA LEU A 50 -9.09 28.81 -10.58
C LEU A 50 -8.05 28.27 -11.55
N PHE A 51 -6.78 28.30 -11.15
CA PHE A 51 -5.79 27.40 -11.74
C PHE A 51 -6.18 25.99 -11.31
N ALA A 52 -7.11 25.40 -12.05
CA ALA A 52 -7.25 23.96 -12.13
C ALA A 52 -5.92 23.45 -12.67
N SER A 53 -5.05 23.00 -11.76
CA SER A 53 -3.85 22.27 -12.11
C SER A 53 -4.32 21.00 -12.82
N SER A 54 -4.31 21.03 -14.15
CA SER A 54 -4.52 19.85 -14.96
C SER A 54 -3.41 18.87 -14.61
N MET A 55 -3.74 17.85 -13.82
CA MET A 55 -2.89 16.68 -13.65
C MET A 55 -2.47 16.23 -15.06
N PRO A 56 -1.17 16.01 -15.32
CA PRO A 56 -0.74 15.57 -16.64
C PRO A 56 -1.39 14.22 -16.93
N THR A 57 -2.38 14.23 -17.81
CA THR A 57 -3.05 13.08 -18.41
C THR A 57 -2.12 12.46 -19.44
N SER A 58 -0.89 12.11 -19.05
CA SER A 58 -0.09 11.23 -19.89
C SER A 58 -0.75 9.85 -19.82
N THR A 59 -1.50 9.50 -20.85
CA THR A 59 -2.09 8.16 -21.01
C THR A 59 -1.03 7.09 -21.25
N GLU A 60 0.23 7.48 -21.40
CA GLU A 60 1.35 6.60 -21.70
C GLU A 60 2.50 6.78 -20.71
N ASP A 61 3.18 5.67 -20.43
CA ASP A 61 4.44 5.63 -19.68
C ASP A 61 5.53 5.19 -20.66
N PRO A 62 6.50 6.06 -21.00
CA PRO A 62 7.53 5.72 -21.99
C PRO A 62 8.53 4.67 -21.48
N GLU A 63 8.74 4.57 -20.17
CA GLU A 63 9.63 3.57 -19.58
C GLU A 63 8.95 2.19 -19.57
N TYR A 64 7.67 2.18 -19.21
CA TYR A 64 6.82 1.00 -19.12
C TYR A 64 5.59 1.12 -20.03
N PRO A 65 5.75 0.97 -21.37
CA PRO A 65 4.70 1.24 -22.35
C PRO A 65 3.50 0.30 -22.28
N GLY A 66 3.62 -0.83 -21.57
CA GLY A 66 2.53 -1.76 -21.30
C GLY A 66 1.63 -1.35 -20.13
N THR A 67 1.98 -0.30 -19.38
CA THR A 67 1.18 0.21 -18.27
C THR A 67 -0.14 0.79 -18.77
N ALA A 68 -1.26 0.38 -18.15
CA ALA A 68 -2.53 1.09 -18.27
C ALA A 68 -2.55 2.23 -17.23
N VAL A 69 -1.98 3.39 -17.59
CA VAL A 69 -1.67 4.48 -16.65
C VAL A 69 -2.91 4.97 -15.90
N GLU A 70 -4.02 5.21 -16.61
CA GLU A 70 -5.29 5.65 -15.99
C GLU A 70 -5.77 4.66 -14.91
N ARG A 71 -5.77 3.36 -15.25
CA ARG A 71 -6.14 2.29 -14.33
C ARG A 71 -5.20 2.19 -13.15
N MET A 72 -3.90 2.28 -13.39
CA MET A 72 -2.88 2.26 -12.33
C MET A 72 -3.11 3.39 -11.32
N LEU A 73 -3.36 4.62 -11.79
CA LEU A 73 -3.63 5.77 -10.93
C LEU A 73 -4.93 5.60 -10.15
N ALA A 74 -6.01 5.14 -10.79
CA ALA A 74 -7.28 4.90 -10.12
C ALA A 74 -7.17 3.80 -9.04
N ILE A 75 -6.38 2.76 -9.28
CA ILE A 75 -6.04 1.74 -8.28
C ILE A 75 -5.27 2.35 -7.10
N ARG A 76 -4.24 3.16 -7.37
CA ARG A 76 -3.45 3.82 -6.31
C ARG A 76 -4.33 4.68 -5.42
N GLU A 77 -5.25 5.44 -6.01
CA GLU A 77 -6.21 6.24 -5.26
C GLU A 77 -7.16 5.38 -4.41
N ARG A 78 -7.66 4.25 -4.93
CA ARG A 78 -8.43 3.30 -4.11
C ARG A 78 -7.61 2.71 -2.97
N ALA A 79 -6.38 2.28 -3.23
CA ALA A 79 -5.51 1.68 -2.23
C ALA A 79 -5.21 2.67 -1.08
N LYS A 80 -4.93 3.94 -1.39
CA LYS A 80 -4.81 5.02 -0.41
C LYS A 80 -6.10 5.26 0.36
N GLY A 81 -7.24 5.15 -0.32
CA GLY A 81 -8.57 5.39 0.26
C GLY A 81 -9.12 4.26 1.14
N LEU A 82 -8.45 3.10 1.22
CA LEU A 82 -8.85 2.02 2.13
C LEU A 82 -8.75 2.50 3.59
N THR A 83 -9.82 2.30 4.37
CA THR A 83 -9.86 2.75 5.77
C THR A 83 -9.10 1.80 6.70
N THR A 84 -8.81 2.28 7.90
CA THR A 84 -8.24 1.47 8.98
C THR A 84 -9.07 0.20 9.23
N GLU A 85 -10.40 0.31 9.28
CA GLU A 85 -11.29 -0.82 9.51
C GLU A 85 -11.21 -1.85 8.38
N GLN A 86 -11.01 -1.39 7.13
CA GLN A 86 -10.88 -2.26 5.97
C GLN A 86 -9.56 -3.02 5.92
N LEU A 87 -8.53 -2.57 6.66
CA LEU A 87 -7.17 -3.13 6.62
C LEU A 87 -6.74 -3.83 7.92
N ASN A 88 -7.50 -3.69 9.01
CA ASN A 88 -7.17 -4.25 10.33
C ASN A 88 -8.21 -5.28 10.84
N GLY A 89 -9.01 -5.85 9.94
CA GLY A 89 -9.96 -6.92 10.26
C GLY A 89 -9.41 -8.33 9.98
N GLU A 90 -10.32 -9.30 9.89
CA GLU A 90 -9.99 -10.67 9.48
C GLU A 90 -9.37 -10.70 8.09
N TRP A 91 -8.24 -11.42 7.96
CA TRP A 91 -7.39 -11.40 6.77
C TRP A 91 -8.13 -11.63 5.45
N GLU A 92 -9.02 -12.62 5.37
CA GLU A 92 -9.74 -12.88 4.12
C GLU A 92 -10.63 -11.72 3.69
N GLN A 93 -11.18 -10.94 4.64
CA GLN A 93 -11.93 -9.73 4.30
C GLN A 93 -10.99 -8.59 3.89
N VAL A 94 -9.85 -8.43 4.58
CA VAL A 94 -8.81 -7.46 4.21
C VAL A 94 -8.29 -7.74 2.80
N ARG A 95 -8.00 -9.00 2.47
CA ARG A 95 -7.57 -9.45 1.14
C ARG A 95 -8.59 -9.12 0.06
N LYS A 96 -9.89 -9.32 0.32
CA LYS A 96 -10.97 -8.92 -0.60
C LYS A 96 -11.02 -7.41 -0.81
N ASN A 97 -10.80 -6.62 0.23
CA ASN A 97 -10.72 -5.16 0.11
C ASN A 97 -9.52 -4.74 -0.75
N ILE A 98 -8.36 -5.40 -0.60
CA ILE A 98 -7.15 -5.17 -1.41
C ILE A 98 -7.39 -5.57 -2.87
N LEU A 99 -8.03 -6.73 -3.12
CA LEU A 99 -8.43 -7.15 -4.47
C LEU A 99 -9.35 -6.12 -5.14
N TRP A 100 -10.38 -5.67 -4.43
CA TRP A 100 -11.32 -4.67 -4.93
C TRP A 100 -10.63 -3.33 -5.24
N ALA A 101 -9.75 -2.86 -4.35
CA ALA A 101 -8.95 -1.67 -4.59
C ALA A 101 -8.09 -1.83 -5.84
N GLY A 102 -7.60 -3.05 -6.06
CA GLY A 102 -6.83 -3.42 -7.24
C GLY A 102 -7.59 -3.61 -8.54
N GLY A 103 -8.91 -3.51 -8.53
CA GLY A 103 -9.73 -3.80 -9.70
C GLY A 103 -9.78 -5.29 -10.04
N LEU A 104 -9.69 -6.17 -9.04
CA LEU A 104 -9.80 -7.61 -9.19
C LEU A 104 -11.06 -8.14 -8.50
N LYS A 105 -11.71 -9.11 -9.16
CA LYS A 105 -12.76 -9.95 -8.59
C LYS A 105 -12.14 -10.97 -7.64
N ASP A 106 -12.88 -11.30 -6.58
CA ASP A 106 -12.56 -12.43 -5.71
C ASP A 106 -13.09 -13.73 -6.32
N LEU A 107 -12.21 -14.52 -6.90
CA LEU A 107 -12.50 -15.78 -7.59
C LEU A 107 -11.64 -16.91 -6.99
N PRO A 108 -11.82 -17.25 -5.70
CA PRO A 108 -10.94 -18.16 -4.97
C PRO A 108 -11.12 -19.63 -5.36
N ASN A 109 -12.13 -19.94 -6.18
CA ASN A 109 -12.44 -21.31 -6.63
C ASN A 109 -12.38 -21.46 -8.16
N ALA A 110 -11.94 -20.42 -8.88
CA ALA A 110 -11.79 -20.52 -10.33
C ALA A 110 -10.61 -21.45 -10.69
N LEU A 111 -10.71 -22.11 -11.85
CA LEU A 111 -9.63 -22.96 -12.33
C LEU A 111 -8.45 -22.12 -12.82
N PRO A 112 -7.22 -22.67 -12.84
CA PRO A 112 -6.08 -22.04 -13.51
C PRO A 112 -6.43 -21.60 -14.94
N GLY A 113 -6.07 -20.38 -15.31
CA GLY A 113 -6.43 -19.78 -16.61
C GLY A 113 -7.85 -19.20 -16.72
N GLN A 114 -8.69 -19.36 -15.69
CA GLN A 114 -10.06 -18.83 -15.63
C GLN A 114 -10.21 -17.68 -14.62
N GLY A 115 -9.11 -16.98 -14.30
CA GLY A 115 -9.11 -15.84 -13.40
C GLY A 115 -9.03 -16.22 -11.92
N TYR A 116 -8.36 -17.33 -11.58
CA TYR A 116 -8.09 -17.71 -10.19
C TYR A 116 -7.31 -16.63 -9.44
N THR A 117 -7.94 -15.98 -8.46
CA THR A 117 -7.34 -14.94 -7.59
C THR A 117 -7.19 -15.40 -6.13
N GLY A 118 -7.36 -16.71 -5.86
CA GLY A 118 -7.27 -17.25 -4.50
C GLY A 118 -5.88 -17.16 -3.87
N HIS A 119 -4.83 -17.18 -4.69
CA HIS A 119 -3.44 -17.02 -4.24
C HIS A 119 -2.96 -15.56 -4.19
N SER A 120 -3.69 -14.63 -4.79
CA SER A 120 -3.34 -13.21 -4.80
C SER A 120 -3.20 -12.70 -3.37
N PHE A 121 -2.00 -12.22 -3.02
CA PHE A 121 -1.60 -11.76 -1.70
C PHE A 121 -1.60 -12.82 -0.58
N ASN A 122 -1.90 -14.09 -0.90
CA ASN A 122 -1.97 -15.20 0.06
C ASN A 122 -0.70 -16.05 0.11
N ASP A 123 0.25 -15.83 -0.79
CA ASP A 123 1.57 -16.44 -0.79
C ASP A 123 2.68 -15.37 -0.83
N TYR A 124 3.93 -15.82 -0.88
CA TYR A 124 5.07 -14.93 -0.75
C TYR A 124 5.35 -14.06 -1.98
N ASN A 125 4.92 -14.48 -3.18
CA ASN A 125 5.36 -13.87 -4.44
C ASN A 125 4.24 -13.33 -5.32
N HIS A 126 2.98 -13.70 -5.18
CA HIS A 126 1.88 -13.08 -5.95
C HIS A 126 1.38 -11.80 -5.26
N CYS A 127 2.30 -10.87 -5.04
CA CYS A 127 2.07 -9.66 -4.23
C CYS A 127 2.17 -8.36 -5.03
N ASP A 128 2.49 -8.43 -6.33
CA ASP A 128 2.49 -7.27 -7.22
C ASP A 128 1.16 -7.11 -7.89
N LEU A 129 0.46 -6.02 -7.63
CA LEU A 129 -0.72 -5.68 -8.40
C LEU A 129 -0.32 -4.84 -9.62
N THR A 130 -0.45 -5.44 -10.80
CA THR A 130 -0.10 -4.83 -12.07
C THR A 130 -1.35 -4.34 -12.79
N ALA A 131 -1.29 -3.12 -13.34
CA ALA A 131 -2.33 -2.55 -14.18
C ALA A 131 -1.78 -2.36 -15.60
N MET A 132 -2.19 -3.23 -16.52
CA MET A 132 -1.60 -3.33 -17.85
C MET A 132 -2.61 -3.06 -18.95
N LYS A 133 -2.13 -2.58 -20.09
CA LYS A 133 -2.91 -2.49 -21.33
C LYS A 133 -3.42 -3.89 -21.70
N ILE A 134 -4.63 -3.97 -22.26
CA ILE A 134 -5.27 -5.28 -22.47
C ILE A 134 -4.54 -6.07 -23.58
N GLU A 135 -3.91 -5.38 -24.52
CA GLU A 135 -3.15 -5.94 -25.62
C GLU A 135 -1.88 -6.66 -25.13
N VAL A 136 -1.26 -6.19 -24.05
CA VAL A 136 -0.07 -6.84 -23.48
C VAL A 136 -0.42 -7.95 -22.48
N SER A 137 -1.69 -8.05 -22.05
CA SER A 137 -2.13 -9.08 -21.10
C SER A 137 -1.98 -10.51 -21.63
N VAL A 138 -1.92 -10.68 -22.95
CA VAL A 138 -1.73 -11.97 -23.63
C VAL A 138 -0.25 -12.31 -23.85
N ASN A 139 0.69 -11.43 -23.47
CA ASN A 139 2.12 -11.71 -23.59
C ASN A 139 2.49 -12.96 -22.79
N GLU A 140 3.33 -13.82 -23.37
CA GLU A 140 3.88 -14.99 -22.69
C GLU A 140 5.20 -14.65 -21.97
N ASN A 141 5.52 -15.41 -20.93
CA ASN A 141 6.74 -15.21 -20.16
C ASN A 141 8.03 -15.57 -20.94
N ASP A 142 7.99 -16.39 -21.99
CA ASP A 142 9.14 -16.76 -22.88
C ASP A 142 10.49 -17.09 -22.20
N GLY A 143 10.48 -17.41 -20.90
CA GLY A 143 11.68 -17.67 -20.11
C GLY A 143 12.41 -16.42 -19.63
N ARG A 144 11.83 -15.23 -19.84
CA ARG A 144 12.41 -13.94 -19.46
C ARG A 144 12.45 -13.74 -17.95
N VAL A 145 11.47 -14.28 -17.22
CA VAL A 145 11.48 -14.29 -15.75
C VAL A 145 11.81 -15.68 -15.22
N ALA A 146 12.90 -15.76 -14.46
CA ALA A 146 13.37 -17.00 -13.85
C ALA A 146 12.36 -17.56 -12.84
N GLY A 147 12.06 -18.86 -12.95
CA GLY A 147 11.12 -19.56 -12.06
C GLY A 147 9.65 -19.44 -12.44
N ILE A 148 9.32 -18.79 -13.57
CA ILE A 148 7.97 -18.70 -14.11
C ILE A 148 7.84 -19.60 -15.34
N ALA A 149 6.71 -20.29 -15.47
CA ALA A 149 6.47 -21.22 -16.57
C ALA A 149 6.63 -20.55 -17.95
N LEU A 150 7.24 -21.27 -18.90
CA LEU A 150 7.25 -20.91 -20.31
C LEU A 150 5.81 -20.97 -20.86
N GLY A 151 5.42 -20.00 -21.70
CA GLY A 151 4.09 -20.00 -22.34
C GLY A 151 2.90 -19.72 -21.42
N ASN A 152 3.10 -19.03 -20.29
CA ASN A 152 2.01 -18.71 -19.37
C ASN A 152 1.02 -17.68 -19.96
N GLN A 153 -0.09 -18.17 -20.53
CA GLN A 153 -1.14 -17.34 -21.14
C GLN A 153 -2.13 -16.82 -20.09
N LEU A 154 -1.78 -15.70 -19.46
CA LEU A 154 -2.60 -15.10 -18.40
C LEU A 154 -3.78 -14.26 -18.93
N GLY A 155 -3.77 -13.86 -20.21
CA GLY A 155 -4.69 -12.86 -20.76
C GLY A 155 -6.18 -13.16 -20.56
N ASN A 156 -6.61 -14.41 -20.70
CA ASN A 156 -8.01 -14.77 -20.44
C ASN A 156 -8.38 -14.65 -18.96
N GLY A 157 -7.50 -15.10 -18.06
CA GLY A 157 -7.69 -14.95 -16.61
C GLY A 157 -7.73 -13.50 -16.18
N ILE A 158 -6.87 -12.66 -16.75
CA ILE A 158 -6.83 -11.21 -16.51
C ILE A 158 -8.15 -10.56 -16.92
N LYS A 159 -8.66 -10.87 -18.12
CA LYS A 159 -9.96 -10.37 -18.60
C LYS A 159 -11.11 -10.77 -17.68
N ILE A 160 -11.16 -12.04 -17.29
CA ILE A 160 -12.24 -12.57 -16.43
C ILE A 160 -12.20 -11.91 -15.06
N ALA A 161 -11.02 -11.81 -14.44
CA ALA A 161 -10.87 -11.34 -13.07
C ALA A 161 -10.90 -9.81 -12.94
N SER A 162 -10.66 -9.05 -14.01
CA SER A 162 -10.64 -7.59 -13.93
C SER A 162 -12.04 -6.99 -13.70
N LEU A 163 -12.10 -5.96 -12.87
CA LEU A 163 -13.23 -5.04 -12.74
C LEU A 163 -13.06 -3.89 -13.75
N GLU A 164 -14.12 -3.55 -14.48
CA GLU A 164 -14.10 -2.56 -15.57
C GLU A 164 -14.10 -1.10 -15.06
N GLU A 165 -14.60 -0.87 -13.86
CA GLU A 165 -14.82 0.46 -13.25
C GLU A 165 -13.56 1.27 -12.93
N LEU A 166 -12.37 0.69 -13.10
CA LEU A 166 -11.08 1.36 -12.90
C LEU A 166 -10.44 1.82 -14.21
N GLY A 167 -11.21 1.92 -15.30
CA GLY A 167 -10.71 2.40 -16.59
C GLY A 167 -10.20 1.26 -17.50
N PRO A 168 -9.63 1.59 -18.67
CA PRO A 168 -9.24 0.59 -19.66
C PRO A 168 -8.11 -0.33 -19.18
N GLY A 169 -7.92 -1.45 -19.87
CA GLY A 169 -6.88 -2.44 -19.55
C GLY A 169 -7.34 -3.56 -18.62
N GLY A 170 -6.39 -4.20 -17.96
CA GLY A 170 -6.63 -5.28 -17.00
C GLY A 170 -5.77 -5.17 -15.76
N SER A 171 -6.22 -5.81 -14.68
CA SER A 171 -5.51 -5.92 -13.41
C SER A 171 -5.09 -7.38 -13.16
N TRP A 172 -3.94 -7.60 -12.52
CA TRP A 172 -3.50 -8.94 -12.12
C TRP A 172 -2.50 -8.91 -10.95
N SER A 173 -2.52 -9.94 -10.10
CA SER A 173 -1.47 -10.17 -9.11
C SER A 173 -0.32 -10.98 -9.73
N THR A 174 0.80 -10.34 -10.02
CA THR A 174 1.97 -10.94 -10.67
C THR A 174 3.02 -11.37 -9.64
N CYS A 175 3.94 -12.24 -10.09
CA CYS A 175 5.05 -12.71 -9.26
C CYS A 175 6.09 -11.60 -9.04
N THR A 176 6.49 -11.39 -7.78
CA THR A 176 7.45 -10.37 -7.33
C THR A 176 8.91 -10.79 -7.42
N ASN A 177 9.18 -12.03 -7.85
CA ASN A 177 10.54 -12.57 -7.94
C ASN A 177 11.43 -11.70 -8.85
N GLY A 178 12.53 -11.17 -8.32
CA GLY A 178 13.43 -10.28 -9.06
C GLY A 178 13.13 -8.79 -8.91
N CYS A 179 12.10 -8.40 -8.14
CA CYS A 179 11.76 -6.99 -7.92
C CYS A 179 12.83 -6.20 -7.15
N ASN A 180 13.74 -6.85 -6.42
CA ASN A 180 14.84 -6.19 -5.72
C ASN A 180 16.04 -5.82 -6.61
N LYS A 181 15.97 -6.11 -7.90
CA LYS A 181 16.98 -5.68 -8.88
C LYS A 181 16.69 -4.25 -9.34
N ASN A 182 17.68 -3.61 -9.96
CA ASN A 182 17.54 -2.28 -10.54
C ASN A 182 18.01 -2.29 -12.01
N PRO A 183 17.10 -2.12 -12.99
CA PRO A 183 15.64 -2.01 -12.82
C PRO A 183 15.01 -3.34 -12.34
N PRO A 184 13.80 -3.32 -11.75
CA PRO A 184 13.11 -4.53 -11.31
C PRO A 184 13.01 -5.58 -12.43
N GLN A 185 13.19 -6.86 -12.07
CA GLN A 185 13.18 -7.99 -13.01
C GLN A 185 12.00 -8.95 -12.76
N ASP A 186 10.94 -8.45 -12.13
CA ASP A 186 9.72 -9.21 -11.86
C ASP A 186 8.80 -9.32 -13.08
N VAL A 187 7.71 -10.07 -12.94
CA VAL A 187 6.77 -10.34 -14.04
C VAL A 187 6.11 -9.07 -14.57
N ALA A 188 5.78 -8.11 -13.70
CA ALA A 188 5.15 -6.86 -14.12
C ALA A 188 6.05 -6.09 -15.10
N HIS A 189 7.30 -5.89 -14.68
CA HIS A 189 8.26 -5.07 -15.40
C HIS A 189 8.82 -5.76 -16.65
N VAL A 190 9.04 -7.07 -16.62
CA VAL A 190 9.67 -7.81 -17.72
C VAL A 190 8.67 -8.33 -18.75
N GLN A 191 7.63 -9.05 -18.31
CA GLN A 191 6.68 -9.69 -19.23
C GLN A 191 5.70 -8.68 -19.79
N PHE A 192 5.12 -7.85 -18.92
CA PHE A 192 4.08 -6.89 -19.31
C PHE A 192 4.64 -5.51 -19.64
N ARG A 193 5.91 -5.23 -19.31
CA ARG A 193 6.49 -3.88 -19.43
C ARG A 193 5.58 -2.84 -18.79
N SER A 194 5.08 -3.17 -17.60
CA SER A 194 4.12 -2.38 -16.84
C SER A 194 4.70 -2.06 -15.48
N ARG A 195 4.45 -0.84 -15.00
CA ARG A 195 4.59 -0.54 -13.58
C ARG A 195 3.57 -1.33 -12.78
N ILE A 196 3.87 -1.52 -11.50
CA ILE A 196 2.88 -1.97 -10.53
C ILE A 196 2.06 -0.78 -10.03
N ALA A 197 0.77 -1.02 -9.78
CA ALA A 197 -0.06 -0.07 -9.06
C ALA A 197 0.32 -0.06 -7.58
N PHE A 198 0.47 -1.25 -6.98
CA PHE A 198 1.06 -1.42 -5.66
C PHE A 198 1.67 -2.82 -5.47
N LYS A 199 2.54 -2.96 -4.47
CA LYS A 199 3.07 -4.21 -3.93
C LYS A 199 2.64 -4.35 -2.47
N LEU A 200 2.19 -5.55 -2.08
CA LEU A 200 2.03 -5.89 -0.67
C LEU A 200 3.35 -6.42 -0.09
N VAL A 201 3.81 -5.80 0.99
CA VAL A 201 5.03 -6.20 1.72
C VAL A 201 4.72 -6.38 3.20
N TRP A 202 5.05 -7.54 3.77
CA TRP A 202 4.94 -7.79 5.20
C TRP A 202 6.11 -7.17 5.97
N ALA A 203 5.81 -6.46 7.06
CA ALA A 203 6.77 -5.66 7.82
C ALA A 203 7.53 -6.49 8.89
N PRO A 204 8.87 -6.54 8.87
CA PRO A 204 9.66 -7.17 9.94
C PRO A 204 9.58 -6.34 11.25
N PRO A 205 9.89 -6.89 12.43
CA PRO A 205 10.31 -8.28 12.69
C PRO A 205 9.15 -9.21 13.02
N SER A 206 7.96 -8.70 13.38
CA SER A 206 6.81 -9.54 13.74
C SER A 206 6.10 -10.14 12.52
N PHE A 207 6.18 -9.45 11.38
CA PHE A 207 5.45 -9.77 10.16
C PHE A 207 3.93 -9.71 10.31
N GLU A 208 3.41 -9.09 11.36
CA GLU A 208 1.96 -8.96 11.64
C GLU A 208 1.32 -7.79 10.90
N THR A 209 2.11 -6.80 10.53
CA THR A 209 1.68 -5.65 9.73
C THR A 209 2.14 -5.80 8.29
N PHE A 210 1.35 -5.33 7.33
CA PHE A 210 1.77 -5.17 5.94
C PHE A 210 1.67 -3.72 5.52
N VAL A 211 2.43 -3.37 4.49
CA VAL A 211 2.33 -2.11 3.75
C VAL A 211 1.93 -2.38 2.30
N LEU A 212 1.19 -1.44 1.73
CA LEU A 212 1.01 -1.31 0.29
C LEU A 212 1.93 -0.18 -0.18
N VAL A 213 2.88 -0.49 -1.05
CA VAL A 213 3.80 0.51 -1.62
C VAL A 213 3.59 0.61 -3.12
N ASP A 214 3.73 1.80 -3.69
CA ASP A 214 3.68 1.97 -5.15
C ASP A 214 4.95 1.49 -5.85
N ASP A 215 5.00 1.65 -7.18
CA ASP A 215 6.16 1.22 -7.96
C ASP A 215 7.45 1.96 -7.58
N ASP A 216 7.37 3.18 -7.07
CA ASP A 216 8.53 3.96 -6.63
C ASP A 216 8.93 3.65 -5.19
N GLY A 217 8.18 2.78 -4.50
CA GLY A 217 8.39 2.39 -3.11
C GLY A 217 7.71 3.31 -2.10
N ASN A 218 6.87 4.26 -2.55
CA ASN A 218 6.16 5.16 -1.65
C ASN A 218 5.01 4.43 -0.95
N LEU A 219 4.81 4.70 0.34
CA LEU A 219 3.69 4.17 1.11
C LEU A 219 2.35 4.67 0.55
N LEU A 220 1.45 3.73 0.27
CA LEU A 220 0.05 4.02 -0.08
C LEU A 220 -0.86 3.78 1.12
N ASN A 221 -0.68 2.67 1.84
CA ASN A 221 -1.46 2.32 3.02
C ASN A 221 -0.81 1.20 3.82
N GLN A 222 -1.34 0.88 5.00
CA GLN A 222 -0.86 -0.21 5.85
C GLN A 222 -1.98 -0.83 6.68
N GLY A 223 -1.78 -2.06 7.16
CA GLY A 223 -2.73 -2.75 8.03
C GLY A 223 -2.08 -3.83 8.88
N THR A 224 -2.68 -4.09 10.04
CA THR A 224 -2.33 -5.14 10.99
C THR A 224 -3.52 -6.10 11.12
N PRO A 225 -3.76 -6.94 10.10
CA PRO A 225 -4.93 -7.82 10.05
C PRO A 225 -4.87 -8.93 11.12
N THR A 226 -6.03 -9.49 11.44
CA THR A 226 -6.19 -10.61 12.37
C THR A 226 -6.63 -11.88 11.64
N GLY A 227 -6.81 -12.97 12.40
CA GLY A 227 -7.38 -14.21 11.88
C GLY A 227 -6.37 -15.16 11.25
N VAL A 228 -6.80 -15.86 10.20
CA VAL A 228 -5.95 -16.81 9.46
C VAL A 228 -5.10 -16.06 8.44
N LEU A 229 -3.93 -15.61 8.89
CA LEU A 229 -2.93 -14.95 8.05
C LEU A 229 -2.18 -15.96 7.17
N PRO A 230 -1.54 -15.50 6.08
CA PRO A 230 -0.55 -16.31 5.38
C PRO A 230 0.49 -16.83 6.37
N HIS A 231 0.89 -18.09 6.20
CA HIS A 231 1.84 -18.74 7.12
C HIS A 231 3.08 -17.86 7.32
N ILE A 232 3.63 -17.81 8.54
CA ILE A 232 4.72 -16.88 8.88
C ILE A 232 5.92 -16.99 7.92
N SER A 233 6.22 -18.19 7.42
CA SER A 233 7.29 -18.39 6.43
C SER A 233 7.02 -17.69 5.09
N GLN A 234 5.76 -17.58 4.66
CA GLN A 234 5.36 -16.88 3.44
C GLN A 234 5.56 -15.36 3.62
N ARG A 235 5.13 -14.82 4.76
CA ARG A 235 5.29 -13.40 5.11
C ARG A 235 6.76 -13.01 5.23
N GLN A 236 7.57 -13.84 5.88
CA GLN A 236 9.02 -13.67 5.94
C GLN A 236 9.67 -13.73 4.55
N GLN A 237 9.27 -14.70 3.71
CA GLN A 237 9.84 -14.84 2.38
C GLN A 237 9.45 -13.67 1.45
N ASN A 238 8.22 -13.16 1.58
CA ASN A 238 7.76 -11.96 0.90
C ASN A 238 8.69 -10.77 1.19
N TYR A 239 8.97 -10.48 2.47
CA TYR A 239 9.92 -9.43 2.84
C TYR A 239 11.35 -9.71 2.34
N ARG A 240 11.85 -10.94 2.49
CA ARG A 240 13.21 -11.31 2.06
C ARG A 240 13.46 -11.02 0.58
N ILE A 241 12.43 -11.15 -0.27
CA ILE A 241 12.57 -10.87 -1.71
C ILE A 241 12.75 -9.39 -1.98
N VAL A 242 12.07 -8.51 -1.22
CA VAL A 242 12.18 -7.06 -1.41
C VAL A 242 13.32 -6.43 -0.61
N ALA A 243 13.88 -7.14 0.38
CA ALA A 243 14.91 -6.63 1.27
C ALA A 243 16.09 -6.00 0.50
N GLY A 244 16.53 -4.83 0.96
CA GLY A 244 17.59 -4.05 0.32
C GLY A 244 17.18 -3.30 -0.96
N SER A 245 15.88 -3.24 -1.28
CA SER A 245 15.35 -2.46 -2.41
C SER A 245 14.43 -1.33 -1.94
N LYS A 246 14.00 -0.47 -2.88
CA LYS A 246 13.05 0.61 -2.62
C LYS A 246 11.74 0.14 -1.98
N TYR A 247 11.30 -1.09 -2.28
CA TYR A 247 10.05 -1.63 -1.75
C TYR A 247 10.11 -2.06 -0.28
N ALA A 248 11.30 -2.16 0.32
CA ALA A 248 11.47 -2.59 1.71
C ALA A 248 11.42 -1.43 2.73
N ILE A 249 11.68 -0.20 2.29
CA ILE A 249 11.90 0.96 3.17
C ILE A 249 10.71 1.20 4.11
N GLU A 250 9.50 1.28 3.55
CA GLU A 250 8.32 1.58 4.36
C GLU A 250 7.90 0.41 5.24
N ALA A 251 8.14 -0.84 4.80
CA ALA A 251 7.91 -2.02 5.63
C ALA A 251 8.83 -2.01 6.87
N GLU A 252 10.09 -1.58 6.72
CA GLU A 252 11.04 -1.43 7.83
C GLU A 252 10.64 -0.29 8.76
N ASN A 253 10.24 0.86 8.22
CA ASN A 253 9.80 2.02 9.00
C ASN A 253 8.59 1.68 9.89
N VAL A 254 7.56 1.07 9.29
CA VAL A 254 6.33 0.67 10.00
C VAL A 254 6.63 -0.41 11.02
N GLY A 255 7.46 -1.39 10.64
CA GLY A 255 7.89 -2.47 11.52
C GLY A 255 8.58 -1.99 12.80
N GLN A 256 9.42 -0.95 12.71
CA GLN A 256 10.10 -0.36 13.87
C GLN A 256 9.17 0.40 14.82
N GLN A 257 8.04 0.92 14.33
CA GLN A 257 7.06 1.64 15.15
C GLN A 257 6.18 0.71 16.00
N CYS A 258 6.15 -0.58 15.66
CA CYS A 258 5.32 -1.58 16.33
C CYS A 258 6.07 -2.40 17.40
N VAL A 259 7.37 -2.13 17.62
CA VAL A 259 8.22 -2.76 18.66
C VAL A 259 8.29 -1.86 19.89
#